data_AF-A0A2D7JA17-F1
#
_entry.id   AF-A0A2D7JA17-F1
#
_cell.length_a   1.000
_cell.length_b   1.000
_cell.length_c   1.000
_cell.angle_alpha   90.00
_cell.angle_beta   90.00
_cell.angle_gamma   90.00
#
_symmetry.space_group_name_H-M   'P 1'
#
loop_
_entity.id
_entity.type
_entity.pdbx_description
1 polymer ?
#
loop_
_entity_poly.entity_id
_entity_poly.type
_entity_poly.pdbx_seq_one_letter_code
_entity_poly.pdbx_strand_id
1 'polypeptide(L)'
;MQAETAILAPAAVLAGWSMIVFLWLLARRLPAFKAAGIVLGDMPPGARSGDGEAQMPAKANWISHNYTHLMEQPTVFYPVVIMLAL
;
A
#
# COMPACT_ATOMS: atom_id res chain seq x y z
N MET A 1 -29.10 20.05 8.25
CA MET A 1 -27.90 20.50 7.52
C MET A 1 -27.76 19.56 6.33
N GLN A 2 -27.52 20.09 5.12
CA GLN A 2 -27.21 19.26 3.95
C GLN A 2 -25.72 18.96 4.00
N ALA A 3 -25.33 17.69 3.88
CA ALA A 3 -23.92 17.30 3.82
C ALA A 3 -23.36 17.63 2.44
N GLU A 4 -22.24 18.36 2.40
CA GLU A 4 -21.52 18.68 1.16
C GLU A 4 -20.65 17.48 0.76
N THR A 5 -21.18 16.57 -0.05
CA THR A 5 -20.53 15.29 -0.38
C THR A 5 -19.45 15.40 -1.45
N ALA A 6 -19.33 16.55 -2.14
CA ALA A 6 -18.32 16.77 -3.18
C ALA A 6 -16.89 16.57 -2.66
N ILE A 7 -16.64 16.90 -1.39
CA ILE A 7 -15.32 16.73 -0.75
C ILE A 7 -14.93 15.25 -0.58
N LEU A 8 -15.89 14.31 -0.67
CA LEU A 8 -15.62 12.87 -0.59
C LEU A 8 -15.00 12.31 -1.88
N ALA A 9 -15.17 12.97 -3.02
CA ALA A 9 -14.64 12.52 -4.31
C ALA A 9 -13.11 12.28 -4.29
N PRO A 10 -12.26 13.21 -3.83
CA PRO A 10 -10.81 12.96 -3.76
C PRO A 10 -10.42 11.83 -2.79
N ALA A 11 -11.20 11.58 -1.72
CA ALA A 11 -11.03 10.40 -0.86
C ALA A 11 -11.33 9.10 -1.62
N ALA A 12 -12.42 9.04 -2.38
CA ALA A 12 -12.74 7.89 -3.20
C ALA A 12 -11.66 7.60 -4.26
N VAL A 13 -11.13 8.66 -4.89
CA VAL A 13 -10.04 8.53 -5.88
C VAL A 13 -8.77 7.98 -5.24
N LEU A 14 -8.36 8.50 -4.06
CA LEU A 14 -7.17 8.01 -3.38
C LEU A 14 -7.32 6.54 -2.93
N ALA A 15 -8.52 6.15 -2.48
CA ALA A 15 -8.83 4.77 -2.14
C ALA A 15 -8.76 3.85 -3.37
N GLY A 16 -9.30 4.28 -4.51
CA GLY A 16 -9.19 3.55 -5.77
C GLY A 16 -7.75 3.42 -6.25
N TRP A 17 -6.97 4.51 -6.18
CA TRP A 17 -5.55 4.51 -6.53
C TRP A 17 -4.73 3.57 -5.65
N SER A 18 -5.04 3.56 -4.34
CA SER A 18 -4.44 2.65 -3.38
C SER A 18 -4.64 1.17 -3.75
N MET A 19 -5.83 0.81 -4.24
CA MET A 19 -6.10 -0.55 -4.72
C MET A 19 -5.32 -0.90 -6.00
N ILE A 20 -5.16 0.06 -6.92
CA ILE A 20 -4.35 -0.13 -8.12
C ILE A 20 -2.90 -0.42 -7.75
N VAL A 21 -2.31 0.39 -6.86
CA VAL A 21 -0.93 0.20 -6.41
C VAL A 21 -0.79 -1.10 -5.61
N PHE A 22 -1.78 -1.49 -4.80
CA PHE A 22 -1.79 -2.77 -4.11
C PHE A 22 -1.75 -3.96 -5.08
N LEU A 23 -2.60 -3.95 -6.11
CA LEU A 23 -2.61 -5.00 -7.12
C LEU A 23 -1.29 -5.03 -7.90
N TRP A 24 -0.70 -3.86 -8.18
CA TRP A 24 0.60 -3.76 -8.81
C TRP A 24 1.73 -4.34 -7.94
N LEU A 25 1.70 -4.06 -6.64
CA LEU A 25 2.60 -4.66 -5.65
C LEU A 25 2.51 -6.18 -5.68
N LEU A 26 1.30 -6.75 -5.55
CA LEU A 26 1.11 -8.20 -5.56
C LEU A 26 1.61 -8.82 -6.87
N ALA A 27 1.23 -8.24 -8.01
CA ALA A 27 1.57 -8.73 -9.34
C ALA A 27 3.08 -8.78 -9.61
N ARG A 28 3.86 -7.88 -8.99
CA ARG A 28 5.31 -7.79 -9.23
C ARG A 28 6.16 -8.39 -8.12
N ARG A 29 5.71 -8.31 -6.86
CA ARG A 29 6.50 -8.73 -5.71
C ARG A 29 6.33 -10.21 -5.37
N LEU A 30 5.14 -10.79 -5.54
CA LEU A 30 4.95 -12.22 -5.30
C LEU A 30 5.81 -13.10 -6.23
N PRO A 31 5.92 -12.82 -7.55
CA PRO A 31 6.84 -13.57 -8.42
C PRO A 31 8.30 -13.37 -8.03
N ALA A 32 8.68 -12.17 -7.57
CA ALA A 32 10.04 -11.89 -7.12
C ALA A 32 10.42 -12.74 -5.90
N PHE A 33 9.54 -12.82 -4.90
CA PHE A 33 9.73 -13.71 -3.74
C PHE A 33 9.93 -15.16 -4.16
N LYS A 34 9.07 -15.67 -5.06
CA LYS A 34 9.20 -17.02 -5.61
C LYS A 34 10.55 -17.23 -6.31
N ALA A 35 11.00 -16.25 -7.09
CA ALA A 35 12.28 -16.34 -7.81
C ALA A 35 13.50 -16.32 -6.89
N ALA A 36 13.42 -15.66 -5.72
CA ALA A 36 14.48 -15.69 -4.70
C ALA A 36 14.36 -16.87 -3.72
N GLY A 37 13.41 -17.79 -3.94
CA GLY A 37 13.21 -18.94 -3.04
C GLY A 37 12.62 -18.56 -1.68
N ILE A 38 12.03 -17.38 -1.54
CA ILE A 38 11.43 -16.92 -0.29
C ILE A 38 10.00 -17.45 -0.19
N VAL A 39 9.74 -18.24 0.85
CA VAL A 39 8.40 -18.73 1.19
C VAL A 39 7.85 -17.87 2.33
N LEU A 40 6.85 -17.04 2.01
CA LEU A 40 6.23 -16.11 2.97
C LEU A 40 5.69 -16.82 4.23
N GLY A 41 5.17 -18.04 4.09
CA GLY A 41 4.63 -18.83 5.19
C GLY A 41 5.68 -19.42 6.14
N ASP A 42 6.93 -19.52 5.69
CA ASP A 42 8.03 -20.09 6.46
C ASP A 42 8.89 -18.99 7.13
N MET A 43 8.51 -17.72 6.96
CA MET A 43 9.24 -16.62 7.59
C MET A 43 9.14 -16.70 9.12
N PRO A 44 10.23 -16.36 9.84
CA PRO A 44 10.24 -16.36 11.29
C PRO A 44 9.09 -15.52 11.88
N PRO A 45 8.51 -15.92 13.02
CA PRO A 45 7.54 -15.10 13.73
C PRO A 45 8.08 -13.69 13.98
N GLY A 46 7.30 -12.67 13.62
CA GLY A 46 7.69 -11.27 13.74
C GLY A 46 8.52 -10.71 12.58
N ALA A 47 8.71 -11.50 11.49
CA ALA A 47 9.33 -11.00 10.27
C ALA A 47 8.60 -9.75 9.74
N ARG A 48 9.39 -8.75 9.36
CA ARG A 48 8.94 -7.45 8.89
C ARG A 48 9.11 -7.36 7.38
N SER A 49 8.43 -6.37 6.78
CA SER A 49 8.52 -6.09 5.35
C SER A 49 9.95 -5.89 4.83
N GLY A 50 10.86 -5.43 5.70
CA GLY A 50 12.27 -5.16 5.41
C GLY A 50 13.20 -6.38 5.49
N ASP A 51 12.84 -7.44 6.19
CA ASP A 51 13.76 -8.54 6.51
C ASP A 51 14.18 -9.37 5.28
N GLY A 52 13.38 -9.32 4.21
CA GLY A 52 13.66 -9.98 2.92
C GLY A 52 14.17 -9.05 1.82
N GLU A 53 14.35 -7.75 2.07
CA GLU A 53 14.62 -6.78 0.99
C GLU A 53 15.99 -7.00 0.33
N ALA A 54 17.02 -7.34 1.11
CA ALA A 54 18.38 -7.57 0.58
C ALA A 54 18.45 -8.73 -0.45
N GLN A 55 17.48 -9.64 -0.40
CA GLN A 55 17.40 -10.83 -1.25
C GLN A 55 16.56 -10.56 -2.52
N MET A 56 15.93 -9.39 -2.61
CA MET A 56 15.01 -9.03 -3.69
C MET A 56 15.65 -8.10 -4.71
N PRO A 57 15.26 -8.19 -6.00
CA PRO A 57 15.63 -7.19 -6.98
C PRO A 57 15.17 -5.80 -6.55
N ALA A 58 16.04 -4.79 -6.68
CA ALA A 58 15.74 -3.41 -6.28
C ALA A 58 14.43 -2.87 -6.87
N LYS A 59 14.11 -3.26 -8.11
CA LYS A 59 12.85 -2.88 -8.78
C LYS A 59 11.60 -3.45 -8.10
N ALA A 60 11.69 -4.65 -7.51
CA ALA A 60 10.58 -5.23 -6.76
C ALA A 60 10.40 -4.55 -5.40
N ASN A 61 11.50 -4.19 -4.73
CA ASN A 61 11.48 -3.44 -3.48
C ASN A 61 10.91 -2.02 -3.68
N TRP A 62 11.28 -1.33 -4.75
CA TRP A 62 10.78 0.00 -5.05
C TRP A 62 9.24 0.06 -5.10
N ILE A 63 8.58 -0.96 -5.66
CA ILE A 63 7.11 -1.03 -5.71
C ILE A 63 6.53 -1.21 -4.30
N SER A 64 7.20 -2.01 -3.45
CA SER A 64 6.82 -2.13 -2.04
C SER A 64 6.94 -0.81 -1.30
N HIS A 65 8.06 -0.11 -1.46
CA HIS A 65 8.28 1.19 -0.82
C HIS A 65 7.25 2.20 -1.29
N ASN A 66 6.91 2.20 -2.58
CA ASN A 66 5.86 3.08 -3.12
C ASN A 66 4.50 2.82 -2.46
N TYR A 67 4.10 1.56 -2.31
CA TYR A 67 2.87 1.20 -1.61
C TYR A 67 2.91 1.61 -0.13
N THR A 68 4.02 1.35 0.57
CA THR A 68 4.17 1.74 1.98
C THR A 68 4.10 3.25 2.17
N HIS A 69 4.82 4.04 1.36
CA HIS A 69 4.75 5.51 1.42
C HIS A 69 3.34 6.02 1.08
N LEU A 70 2.67 5.40 0.11
CA LEU A 70 1.28 5.71 -0.22
C LEU A 70 0.35 5.42 0.96
N MET A 71 0.64 4.47 1.85
CA MET A 71 -0.21 4.12 2.99
C MET A 71 0.14 4.86 4.29
N GLU A 72 1.33 5.44 4.38
CA GLU A 72 1.75 6.25 5.54
C GLU A 72 0.99 7.59 5.60
N GLN A 73 0.91 8.32 4.48
CA GLN A 73 0.33 9.67 4.43
C GLN A 73 -1.21 9.77 4.47
N PRO A 74 -2.01 8.84 3.90
CA PRO A 74 -3.48 8.99 3.83
C PRO A 74 -4.19 8.91 5.16
N THR A 75 -3.51 8.43 6.20
CA THR A 75 -4.09 8.27 7.54
C THR A 75 -4.63 9.57 8.11
N VAL A 76 -4.07 10.73 7.74
CA VAL A 76 -4.60 12.05 8.11
C VAL A 76 -5.61 12.58 7.07
N PHE A 77 -5.41 12.26 5.80
CA PHE A 77 -6.24 12.75 4.70
C PHE A 77 -7.71 12.30 4.81
N TYR A 78 -7.97 11.01 5.06
CA TYR A 78 -9.33 10.51 5.17
C TYR A 78 -10.13 11.14 6.33
N PRO A 79 -9.59 11.26 7.56
CA PRO A 79 -10.26 11.98 8.64
C PRO A 79 -10.58 13.43 8.30
N VAL A 80 -9.65 14.17 7.67
CA VAL A 80 -9.89 15.57 7.27
C VAL A 80 -11.06 15.67 6.30
N VAL A 81 -11.09 14.82 5.27
CA VAL A 81 -12.20 14.80 4.30
C VAL A 81 -13.53 14.49 4.98
N ILE A 82 -13.56 13.53 5.92
CA ILE A 82 -14.78 13.17 6.65
C ILE A 82 -15.24 14.33 7.55
N MET A 83 -14.34 14.98 8.29
CA MET A 83 -14.67 16.11 9.15
C MET A 83 -15.25 17.30 8.37
N LEU A 84 -14.78 17.53 7.14
CA LEU A 84 -15.28 18.61 6.28
C LEU A 84 -16.63 18.28 5.62
N ALA A 85 -16.99 16.99 5.53
CA ALA A 85 -18.23 16.53 4.90
C ALA A 85 -19.43 16.48 5.86
N LEU A 86 -19.18 16.38 7.17
CA LEU A 86 -20.18 16.30 8.24
C LEU A 86 -20.66 17.70 8.66
#